data_AF-A0A533Y4H9-F1
#
_entry.id   AF-A0A533Y4H9-F1
#
_cell.length_a   1.000
_cell.length_b   1.000
_cell.length_c   1.000
_cell.angle_alpha   90.00
_cell.angle_beta   90.00
_cell.angle_gamma   90.00
#
_symmetry.space_group_name_H-M   'P 1'
#
loop_
_entity.id
_entity.type
_entity.pdbx_description
1 polymer ?
#
loop_
_entity_poly.entity_id
_entity_poly.type
_entity_poly.pdbx_seq_one_letter_code
_entity_poly.pdbx_strand_id
1 'polypeptide(L)'
;MDRQQVSTPCCERETLSRPSEEVYMKGENRVNKSMPKSSYRIVTIICGGLLLSGCVMAEKYDAEKARSLNFQRLLAQEEKRTGELDSEAKRSKNELMEYEARNRELTAQLQAARDQMARVQEEAEAMKESALLDRKAKADMKRALRPMRKTLPAETTPDTVDLSASASGNAPEVPAVAERTDSSLGGMRSPTVHVVKPGETLYRISRRYGVAVDKVRKWNKLPDDIIEVGQKLIVGQE
;
A
#
# COMPACT_ATOMS: atom_id res chain seq x y z
N MET A 1 -24.28 -27.27 3.31
CA MET A 1 -23.18 -27.64 4.23
C MET A 1 -22.56 -26.36 4.74
N ASP A 2 -22.79 -26.17 6.03
CA ASP A 2 -22.27 -25.22 7.02
C ASP A 2 -21.69 -23.87 6.60
N ARG A 3 -22.54 -22.85 6.80
CA ARG A 3 -22.18 -21.48 7.14
C ARG A 3 -22.32 -21.38 8.66
N GLN A 4 -21.24 -21.14 9.41
CA GLN A 4 -21.35 -20.72 10.81
C GLN A 4 -21.04 -19.23 10.92
N GLN A 5 -22.11 -18.45 11.02
CA GLN A 5 -22.16 -17.18 11.72
C GLN A 5 -22.26 -17.51 13.22
N VAL A 6 -21.45 -16.86 14.05
CA VAL A 6 -21.69 -16.84 15.49
C VAL A 6 -22.03 -15.40 15.89
N SER A 7 -23.33 -15.25 16.14
CA SER A 7 -24.02 -14.11 16.73
C SER A 7 -23.64 -13.91 18.19
N THR A 8 -23.51 -12.66 18.61
CA THR A 8 -23.66 -12.21 20.01
C THR A 8 -25.01 -12.64 20.61
N PRO A 9 -25.08 -12.79 21.94
CA PRO A 9 -25.86 -11.82 22.71
C PRO A 9 -25.22 -11.36 24.04
N CYS A 10 -25.78 -10.27 24.57
CA CYS A 10 -25.44 -9.56 25.80
C CYS A 10 -25.74 -10.34 27.10
N CYS A 11 -24.97 -9.96 28.14
CA CYS A 11 -25.25 -9.91 29.58
C CYS A 11 -26.10 -10.99 30.24
N GLU A 12 -25.48 -11.75 31.15
CA GLU A 12 -26.12 -12.11 32.42
C GLU A 12 -25.09 -12.21 33.55
N ARG A 13 -25.51 -11.73 34.72
CA ARG A 13 -24.76 -11.56 35.96
C ARG A 13 -24.85 -12.87 36.73
N GLU A 14 -23.75 -13.61 36.88
CA GLU A 14 -23.69 -14.75 37.79
C GLU A 14 -22.64 -14.55 38.90
N THR A 15 -23.16 -14.61 40.10
CA THR A 15 -22.52 -14.60 41.41
C THR A 15 -21.53 -15.74 41.55
N LEU A 16 -20.25 -15.43 41.76
CA LEU A 16 -19.25 -16.45 42.04
C LEU A 16 -19.44 -16.99 43.47
N SER A 17 -19.86 -18.24 43.47
CA SER A 17 -19.92 -19.22 44.55
C SER A 17 -18.77 -19.13 45.56
N ARG A 18 -19.13 -19.05 46.85
CA ARG A 18 -18.26 -19.43 47.98
C ARG A 18 -18.26 -20.95 48.12
N PRO A 19 -17.12 -21.64 48.26
CA PRO A 19 -17.10 -22.95 48.86
C PRO A 19 -17.01 -22.83 50.39
N SER A 20 -17.94 -23.52 51.03
CA SER A 20 -17.98 -23.95 52.42
C SER A 20 -16.81 -24.87 52.79
N GLU A 21 -16.32 -24.80 54.03
CA GLU A 21 -16.55 -25.86 55.03
C GLU A 21 -15.89 -25.56 56.38
N GLU A 22 -16.66 -25.89 57.43
CA GLU A 22 -16.33 -25.91 58.85
C GLU A 22 -15.35 -27.04 59.20
N VAL A 23 -14.48 -26.86 60.20
CA VAL A 23 -14.05 -27.95 61.11
C VAL A 23 -13.59 -27.39 62.49
N TYR A 24 -14.35 -27.73 63.56
CA TYR A 24 -13.97 -28.01 64.98
C TYR A 24 -13.18 -26.94 65.80
N MET A 25 -13.34 -26.73 67.12
CA MET A 25 -13.85 -27.52 68.24
C MET A 25 -14.49 -26.59 69.27
N LYS A 26 -15.60 -27.05 69.84
CA LYS A 26 -16.26 -26.51 71.04
C LYS A 26 -15.43 -26.94 72.26
N GLY A 27 -14.84 -25.97 72.97
CA GLY A 27 -14.21 -26.17 74.26
C GLY A 27 -14.78 -25.19 75.27
N GLU A 28 -15.79 -25.63 76.02
CA GLU A 28 -16.29 -24.88 77.18
C GLU A 28 -15.21 -24.89 78.27
N ASN A 29 -14.77 -23.71 78.69
CA ASN A 29 -14.19 -23.56 80.03
C ASN A 29 -14.59 -22.19 80.60
N ARG A 30 -15.50 -22.25 81.59
CA ARG A 30 -15.82 -21.13 82.46
C ARG A 30 -14.54 -20.67 83.17
N VAL A 31 -14.13 -19.43 82.92
CA VAL A 31 -13.40 -18.64 83.91
C VAL A 31 -14.03 -17.24 83.96
N ASN A 32 -14.98 -17.08 84.87
CA ASN A 32 -15.37 -15.77 85.37
C ASN A 32 -14.15 -15.15 86.06
N LYS A 33 -13.47 -14.24 85.38
CA LYS A 33 -12.58 -13.27 86.04
C LYS A 33 -12.89 -11.90 85.49
N SER A 34 -13.53 -11.07 86.31
CA SER A 34 -13.73 -9.67 86.03
C SER A 34 -12.35 -9.03 85.82
N MET A 35 -11.98 -8.78 84.57
CA MET A 35 -10.79 -7.99 84.28
C MET A 35 -11.06 -6.53 84.66
N PRO A 36 -10.10 -5.83 85.29
CA PRO A 36 -10.26 -4.42 85.61
C PRO A 36 -10.45 -3.64 84.30
N LYS A 37 -11.37 -2.66 84.29
CA LYS A 37 -11.76 -1.87 83.10
C LYS A 37 -10.57 -1.24 82.35
N SER A 38 -9.43 -1.05 83.03
CA SER A 38 -8.17 -0.57 82.46
C SER A 38 -7.47 -1.58 81.55
N SER A 39 -7.53 -2.89 81.85
CA SER A 39 -6.86 -3.93 81.04
C SER A 39 -7.63 -4.21 79.74
N TYR A 40 -8.95 -4.09 79.75
CA TYR A 40 -9.78 -4.26 78.54
C TYR A 40 -9.52 -3.16 77.49
N ARG A 41 -9.22 -1.94 77.94
CA ARG A 41 -8.82 -0.80 77.09
C ARG A 41 -7.48 -1.05 76.40
N ILE A 42 -6.51 -1.61 77.11
CA ILE A 42 -5.18 -1.91 76.56
C ILE A 42 -5.26 -3.04 75.53
N VAL A 43 -6.00 -4.12 75.83
CA VAL A 43 -6.17 -5.26 74.91
C VAL A 43 -6.93 -4.87 73.64
N THR A 44 -7.95 -4.02 73.73
CA THR A 44 -8.68 -3.52 72.55
C THR A 44 -7.83 -2.61 71.67
N ILE A 45 -6.95 -1.78 72.25
CA ILE A 45 -6.00 -0.96 71.49
C ILE A 45 -4.95 -1.82 70.77
N ILE A 46 -4.37 -2.81 71.47
CA ILE A 46 -3.35 -3.71 70.89
C ILE A 46 -3.96 -4.57 69.78
N CYS A 47 -5.13 -5.17 70.02
CA CYS A 47 -5.81 -6.02 69.04
C CYS A 47 -6.31 -5.20 67.84
N GLY A 48 -6.81 -3.97 68.07
CA GLY A 48 -7.19 -3.04 67.00
C GLY A 48 -6.00 -2.61 66.14
N GLY A 49 -4.84 -2.35 66.74
CA GLY A 49 -3.60 -2.01 66.02
C GLY A 49 -3.07 -3.16 65.15
N LEU A 50 -3.11 -4.39 65.66
CA LEU A 50 -2.71 -5.60 64.91
C LEU A 50 -3.64 -5.87 63.71
N LEU A 51 -4.95 -5.71 63.88
CA LEU A 51 -5.92 -5.87 62.80
C LEU A 51 -5.74 -4.80 61.71
N LEU A 52 -5.55 -3.54 62.10
CA LEU A 52 -5.29 -2.45 61.16
C LEU A 52 -3.98 -2.64 60.38
N SER A 53 -2.92 -3.13 61.03
CA SER A 53 -1.65 -3.43 60.36
C SER A 53 -1.77 -4.58 59.35
N GLY A 54 -2.63 -5.57 59.60
CA GLY A 54 -2.94 -6.63 58.63
C GLY A 54 -3.71 -6.12 57.42
N CYS A 55 -4.67 -5.20 57.61
CA CYS A 55 -5.44 -4.60 56.52
C CYS A 55 -4.59 -3.75 55.57
N VAL A 56 -3.65 -2.95 56.10
CA VAL A 56 -2.76 -2.11 55.27
C VAL A 56 -1.84 -2.95 54.39
N MET A 57 -1.37 -4.10 54.87
CA MET A 57 -0.57 -5.03 54.07
C MET A 57 -1.39 -5.74 52.99
N ALA A 58 -2.66 -6.07 53.25
CA ALA A 58 -3.56 -6.64 52.26
C ALA A 58 -3.86 -5.66 51.12
N GLU A 59 -4.20 -4.40 51.42
CA GLU A 59 -4.44 -3.37 50.38
C GLU A 59 -3.19 -3.10 49.52
N LYS A 60 -2.01 -3.06 50.15
CA LYS A 60 -0.74 -2.89 49.43
C LYS A 60 -0.43 -4.10 48.55
N TYR A 61 -0.65 -5.32 49.06
CA TYR A 61 -0.46 -6.55 48.30
C TYR A 61 -1.41 -6.66 47.10
N ASP A 62 -2.69 -6.32 47.29
CA ASP A 62 -3.69 -6.32 46.21
C ASP A 62 -3.39 -5.24 45.15
N ALA A 63 -2.92 -4.06 45.57
CA ALA A 63 -2.47 -3.02 44.65
C ALA A 63 -1.26 -3.47 43.83
N GLU A 64 -0.31 -4.18 44.43
CA GLU A 64 0.88 -4.68 43.74
C GLU A 64 0.55 -5.84 42.79
N LYS A 65 -0.35 -6.74 43.18
CA LYS A 65 -0.91 -7.80 42.33
C LYS A 65 -1.70 -7.23 41.15
N ALA A 66 -2.45 -6.14 41.34
CA ALA A 66 -3.14 -5.47 40.25
C ALA A 66 -2.15 -4.87 39.23
N ARG A 67 -1.04 -4.30 39.69
CA ARG A 67 0.02 -3.77 38.80
C ARG A 67 0.68 -4.87 37.98
N SER A 68 1.02 -6.01 38.59
CA SER A 68 1.65 -7.12 37.86
C SER A 68 0.70 -7.73 36.82
N LEU A 69 -0.59 -7.84 37.14
CA LEU A 69 -1.59 -8.38 36.24
C LEU A 69 -1.90 -7.42 35.08
N ASN A 70 -1.89 -6.10 35.32
CA ASN A 70 -1.96 -5.10 34.25
C ASN A 70 -0.74 -5.17 33.31
N PHE A 71 0.46 -5.35 33.86
CA PHE A 71 1.68 -5.52 33.07
C PHE A 71 1.65 -6.79 32.22
N GLN A 72 1.20 -7.92 32.78
CA GLN A 72 1.07 -9.17 32.04
C GLN A 72 0.09 -9.06 30.86
N ARG A 73 -1.04 -8.36 31.03
CA ARG A 73 -1.97 -8.09 29.93
C ARG A 73 -1.35 -7.24 28.84
N LEU A 74 -0.54 -6.24 29.22
CA LEU A 74 0.17 -5.39 28.27
C LEU A 74 1.17 -6.19 27.45
N LEU A 75 1.97 -7.05 28.09
CA LEU A 75 2.90 -7.93 27.37
C LEU A 75 2.19 -8.87 26.40
N ALA A 76 1.08 -9.49 26.83
CA ALA A 76 0.28 -10.34 25.96
C ALA A 76 -0.30 -9.55 24.76
N GLN A 77 -0.65 -8.28 24.95
CA GLN A 77 -1.11 -7.42 23.86
C GLN A 77 0.03 -7.07 22.90
N GLU A 78 1.23 -6.76 23.41
CA GLU A 78 2.41 -6.50 22.58
C GLU A 78 2.80 -7.73 21.76
N GLU A 79 2.86 -8.92 22.36
CA GLU A 79 3.12 -10.18 21.64
C GLU A 79 2.09 -10.40 20.52
N LYS A 80 0.80 -10.18 20.82
CA LYS A 80 -0.27 -10.28 19.81
C LYS A 80 -0.08 -9.28 18.68
N ARG A 81 0.24 -8.01 18.98
CA ARG A 81 0.48 -6.97 17.95
C ARG A 81 1.67 -7.32 17.08
N THR A 82 2.75 -7.85 17.66
CA THR A 82 3.92 -8.29 16.88
C THR A 82 3.58 -9.45 15.95
N GLY A 83 2.79 -10.43 16.42
CA GLY A 83 2.33 -11.54 15.58
C GLY A 83 1.41 -11.10 14.44
N GLU A 84 0.51 -10.15 14.70
CA GLU A 84 -0.35 -9.55 13.67
C GLU A 84 0.49 -8.81 12.62
N LEU A 85 1.42 -7.96 13.04
CA LEU A 85 2.34 -7.24 12.15
C LEU A 85 3.20 -8.19 11.30
N ASP A 86 3.73 -9.27 11.88
CA ASP A 86 4.49 -10.28 11.14
C ASP A 86 3.63 -10.98 10.08
N SER A 87 2.37 -11.28 10.40
CA SER A 87 1.43 -11.87 9.44
C SER A 87 1.09 -10.92 8.29
N GLU A 88 0.97 -9.62 8.57
CA GLU A 88 0.74 -8.58 7.57
C GLU A 88 1.97 -8.36 6.70
N ALA A 89 3.16 -8.34 7.29
CA ALA A 89 4.42 -8.26 6.56
C ALA A 89 4.59 -9.45 5.62
N LYS A 90 4.24 -10.67 6.07
CA LYS A 90 4.28 -11.88 5.24
C LYS A 90 3.27 -11.83 4.11
N ARG A 91 2.04 -11.37 4.35
CA ARG A 91 1.01 -11.17 3.31
C ARG A 91 1.48 -10.16 2.27
N SER A 92 1.93 -8.99 2.70
CA SER A 92 2.46 -7.94 1.83
C SER A 92 3.64 -8.42 0.99
N LYS A 93 4.54 -9.23 1.58
CA LYS A 93 5.67 -9.83 0.87
C LYS A 93 5.22 -10.81 -0.21
N ASN A 94 4.22 -11.65 0.08
CA ASN A 94 3.67 -12.59 -0.89
C ASN A 94 3.01 -11.85 -2.06
N GLU A 95 2.23 -10.82 -1.78
CA GLU A 95 1.63 -9.96 -2.81
C GLU A 95 2.71 -9.30 -3.69
N LEU A 96 3.77 -8.77 -3.08
CA LEU A 96 4.89 -8.18 -3.82
C LEU A 96 5.57 -9.22 -4.74
N MET A 97 5.85 -10.42 -4.24
CA MET A 97 6.43 -11.50 -5.05
C MET A 97 5.52 -11.90 -6.21
N GLU A 98 4.20 -11.89 -6.01
CA GLU A 98 3.22 -12.17 -7.05
C GLU A 98 3.22 -11.08 -8.13
N TYR A 99 3.25 -9.80 -7.74
CA TYR A 99 3.38 -8.69 -8.69
C TYR A 99 4.70 -8.74 -9.47
N GLU A 100 5.81 -9.06 -8.81
CA GLU A 100 7.09 -9.27 -9.50
C GLU A 100 7.02 -10.41 -10.52
N ALA A 101 6.38 -11.53 -10.17
CA ALA A 101 6.21 -12.65 -11.08
C ALA A 101 5.36 -12.27 -12.30
N ARG A 102 4.22 -11.59 -12.09
CA ARG A 102 3.38 -11.07 -13.18
C ARG A 102 4.12 -10.09 -14.07
N ASN A 103 4.93 -9.20 -13.49
CA ASN A 103 5.74 -8.25 -14.27
C ASN A 103 6.82 -8.97 -15.11
N ARG A 104 7.47 -10.00 -14.56
CA ARG A 104 8.42 -10.83 -15.32
C ARG A 104 7.72 -11.55 -16.47
N GLU A 105 6.52 -12.10 -16.23
CA GLU A 105 5.73 -12.77 -17.26
C GLU A 105 5.31 -11.82 -18.38
N LEU A 106 4.75 -10.65 -18.04
CA LEU A 106 4.38 -9.63 -19.03
C LEU A 106 5.58 -9.18 -19.87
N THR A 107 6.75 -9.05 -19.23
CA THR A 107 8.00 -8.71 -19.94
C THR A 107 8.39 -9.82 -20.93
N ALA A 108 8.26 -11.09 -20.54
CA ALA A 108 8.50 -12.22 -21.43
C ALA A 108 7.49 -12.29 -22.58
N GLN A 109 6.21 -11.99 -22.32
CA GLN A 109 5.18 -11.90 -23.37
C GLN A 109 5.50 -10.79 -24.38
N LEU A 110 5.94 -9.62 -23.92
CA LEU A 110 6.36 -8.52 -24.80
C LEU A 110 7.57 -8.91 -25.66
N GLN A 111 8.53 -9.64 -25.11
CA GLN A 111 9.67 -10.16 -25.87
C GLN A 111 9.21 -11.18 -26.91
N ALA A 112 8.37 -12.14 -26.53
CA ALA A 112 7.81 -13.12 -27.46
C ALA A 112 7.01 -12.45 -28.60
N ALA A 113 6.22 -11.42 -28.30
CA ALA A 113 5.49 -10.65 -29.30
C ALA A 113 6.44 -9.91 -30.26
N ARG A 114 7.53 -9.32 -29.75
CA ARG A 114 8.57 -8.70 -30.60
C ARG A 114 9.24 -9.72 -31.51
N ASP A 115 9.59 -10.89 -30.99
CA ASP A 115 10.21 -11.96 -31.78
C ASP A 115 9.26 -12.48 -32.87
N GLN A 116 7.96 -12.61 -32.56
CA GLN A 116 6.94 -12.95 -33.54
C GLN A 116 6.85 -11.89 -34.66
N MET A 117 6.84 -10.60 -34.30
CA MET A 117 6.84 -9.52 -35.29
C MET A 117 8.10 -9.54 -36.15
N ALA A 118 9.27 -9.82 -35.57
CA ALA A 118 10.53 -9.93 -36.31
C ALA A 118 10.49 -11.08 -37.32
N ARG A 119 9.98 -12.26 -36.94
CA ARG A 119 9.83 -13.40 -37.86
C ARG A 119 8.86 -13.09 -39.00
N VAL A 120 7.73 -12.46 -38.70
CA VAL A 120 6.75 -12.06 -39.73
C VAL A 120 7.34 -11.00 -40.67
N GLN A 121 8.17 -10.08 -40.15
CA GLN A 121 8.87 -9.10 -40.97
C GLN A 121 9.88 -9.79 -41.90
N GLU A 122 10.67 -10.74 -41.41
CA GLU A 122 11.61 -11.52 -42.21
C GLU A 122 10.91 -12.35 -43.30
N GLU A 123 9.81 -13.02 -42.96
CA GLU A 123 8.98 -13.74 -43.93
C GLU A 123 8.38 -12.80 -44.99
N ALA A 124 7.92 -11.62 -44.58
CA ALA A 124 7.39 -10.61 -45.50
C ALA A 124 8.47 -10.02 -46.40
N GLU A 125 9.69 -9.85 -45.91
CA GLU A 125 10.85 -9.42 -46.70
C GLU A 125 11.26 -10.48 -47.72
N ALA A 126 11.36 -11.75 -47.32
CA ALA A 126 11.62 -12.87 -48.22
C ALA A 126 10.51 -13.01 -49.30
N MET A 127 9.24 -12.79 -48.93
CA MET A 127 8.12 -12.80 -49.88
C MET A 127 8.21 -11.64 -50.88
N LYS A 128 8.63 -10.45 -50.45
CA LYS A 128 8.86 -9.31 -51.35
C LYS A 128 10.01 -9.58 -52.31
N GLU A 129 11.12 -10.13 -51.83
CA GLU A 129 12.29 -10.42 -52.65
C GLU A 129 11.97 -11.47 -53.73
N SER A 130 11.32 -12.57 -53.35
CA SER A 130 10.88 -13.59 -54.31
C SER A 130 9.91 -13.02 -55.37
N ALA A 131 8.95 -12.18 -54.96
CA ALA A 131 8.04 -11.53 -55.90
C ALA A 131 8.77 -10.57 -56.87
N LEU A 132 9.81 -9.86 -56.41
CA LEU A 132 10.64 -9.01 -57.26
C LEU A 132 11.44 -9.82 -58.29
N LEU A 133 12.02 -10.95 -57.87
CA LEU A 133 12.74 -11.86 -58.77
C LEU A 133 11.81 -12.43 -59.84
N ASP A 134 10.62 -12.87 -59.46
CA ASP A 134 9.59 -13.36 -60.39
C ASP A 134 9.17 -12.28 -61.41
N ARG A 135 8.99 -11.04 -60.96
CA ARG A 135 8.65 -9.91 -61.85
C ARG A 135 9.80 -9.62 -62.82
N LYS A 136 11.05 -9.68 -62.36
CA LYS A 136 12.24 -9.50 -63.20
C LYS A 136 12.36 -10.61 -64.25
N ALA A 137 12.22 -11.87 -63.85
CA ALA A 137 12.24 -13.01 -64.76
C ALA A 137 11.15 -12.90 -65.84
N LYS A 138 9.92 -12.50 -65.47
CA LYS A 138 8.83 -12.25 -66.42
C LYS A 138 9.14 -11.09 -67.38
N ALA A 139 9.79 -10.03 -66.91
CA ALA A 139 10.19 -8.90 -67.74
C ALA A 139 11.29 -9.28 -68.75
N ASP A 140 12.29 -10.04 -68.31
CA ASP A 140 13.38 -10.53 -69.16
C ASP A 140 12.85 -11.49 -70.24
N MET A 141 11.96 -12.42 -69.88
CA MET A 141 11.27 -13.28 -70.84
C MET A 141 10.46 -12.45 -71.86
N LYS A 142 9.73 -11.44 -71.40
CA LYS A 142 8.97 -10.54 -72.28
C LYS A 142 9.88 -9.71 -73.20
N ARG A 143 11.08 -9.32 -72.75
CA ARG A 143 12.09 -8.61 -73.57
C ARG A 143 12.65 -9.53 -74.64
N ALA A 144 12.93 -10.80 -74.33
CA ALA A 144 13.40 -11.79 -75.29
C ALA A 144 12.36 -12.11 -76.38
N LEU A 145 11.07 -12.07 -76.05
CA LEU A 145 9.97 -12.23 -77.01
C LEU A 145 9.60 -10.94 -77.79
N ARG A 146 10.24 -9.79 -77.54
CA ARG A 146 9.96 -8.58 -78.34
C ARG A 146 10.65 -8.71 -79.72
N PRO A 147 9.92 -8.60 -80.84
CA PRO A 147 10.54 -8.53 -82.17
C PRO A 147 11.38 -7.25 -82.26
N MET A 148 12.58 -7.34 -82.86
CA MET A 148 13.42 -6.19 -83.19
C MET A 148 12.63 -5.22 -84.09
N ARG A 149 12.13 -4.13 -83.49
CA ARG A 149 11.70 -2.95 -84.23
C ARG A 149 12.79 -1.90 -84.14
N LYS A 150 13.24 -1.48 -85.32
CA LYS A 150 14.29 -0.51 -85.62
C LYS A 150 14.19 0.76 -84.76
N THR A 151 15.36 1.26 -84.36
CA THR A 151 15.64 2.44 -83.53
C THR A 151 15.11 3.76 -84.10
N LEU A 152 14.83 4.74 -83.24
CA LEU A 152 15.23 6.15 -83.35
C LEU A 152 15.13 6.84 -81.95
N PRO A 153 15.99 7.83 -81.61
CA PRO A 153 16.12 8.42 -80.26
C PRO A 153 15.46 9.81 -80.13
N ALA A 154 14.96 10.12 -78.93
CA ALA A 154 14.70 11.47 -78.37
C ALA A 154 14.08 11.29 -76.97
N GLU A 155 14.22 12.11 -75.94
CA GLU A 155 15.22 13.06 -75.44
C GLU A 155 14.70 13.44 -74.03
N THR A 156 15.59 13.93 -73.15
CA THR A 156 15.36 14.82 -72.00
C THR A 156 14.57 14.38 -70.73
N THR A 157 15.29 14.56 -69.62
CA THR A 157 15.01 14.70 -68.17
C THR A 157 14.04 15.86 -67.81
N PRO A 158 13.84 16.27 -66.52
CA PRO A 158 13.58 15.58 -65.23
C PRO A 158 12.37 16.26 -64.49
N ASP A 159 12.32 16.18 -63.15
CA ASP A 159 11.43 16.89 -62.18
C ASP A 159 10.14 16.13 -61.82
N THR A 160 9.69 16.00 -60.57
CA THR A 160 9.85 16.81 -59.35
C THR A 160 9.80 15.94 -58.08
N VAL A 161 10.51 16.40 -57.05
CA VAL A 161 10.30 16.12 -55.62
C VAL A 161 8.84 16.41 -55.20
N ASP A 162 8.29 15.66 -54.25
CA ASP A 162 7.79 16.25 -53.00
C ASP A 162 7.55 15.20 -51.89
N LEU A 163 7.97 15.55 -50.68
CA LEU A 163 7.60 14.89 -49.43
C LEU A 163 6.38 15.65 -48.87
N SER A 164 5.36 14.94 -48.42
CA SER A 164 4.53 15.50 -47.33
C SER A 164 4.00 14.40 -46.44
N ALA A 165 4.61 14.32 -45.27
CA ALA A 165 3.97 13.88 -44.05
C ALA A 165 2.76 14.78 -43.73
N SER A 166 1.71 14.24 -43.14
CA SER A 166 1.05 14.87 -41.99
C SER A 166 0.07 13.89 -41.37
N ALA A 167 0.42 13.42 -40.18
CA ALA A 167 -0.51 12.85 -39.22
C ALA A 167 -1.21 14.01 -38.51
N SER A 168 -2.52 13.90 -38.29
CA SER A 168 -3.19 14.66 -37.24
C SER A 168 -4.31 13.81 -36.66
N GLY A 169 -4.02 13.26 -35.49
CA GLY A 169 -5.01 12.61 -34.63
C GLY A 169 -5.97 13.66 -34.07
N ASN A 170 -7.20 13.22 -33.83
CA ASN A 170 -8.14 13.94 -32.99
C ASN A 170 -8.93 12.91 -32.20
N ALA A 171 -8.86 12.99 -30.88
CA ALA A 171 -9.69 12.27 -29.94
C ALA A 171 -9.76 13.06 -28.61
N PRO A 172 -10.88 12.99 -27.88
CA PRO A 172 -11.55 14.17 -27.36
C PRO A 172 -11.43 14.34 -25.83
N GLU A 173 -11.49 15.61 -25.45
CA GLU A 173 -12.36 16.22 -24.44
C GLU A 173 -12.91 15.36 -23.28
N VAL A 174 -12.48 15.76 -22.08
CA VAL A 174 -12.90 15.39 -20.72
C VAL A 174 -14.37 15.81 -20.46
N PRO A 175 -15.10 15.29 -19.44
CA PRO A 175 -14.94 15.83 -18.07
C PRO A 175 -15.17 14.83 -16.91
N ALA A 176 -14.37 14.98 -15.84
CA ALA A 176 -14.65 14.44 -14.52
C ALA A 176 -14.75 15.60 -13.51
N VAL A 177 -15.85 15.60 -12.76
CA VAL A 177 -16.23 16.58 -11.73
C VAL A 177 -15.42 16.33 -10.45
N ALA A 178 -14.89 17.38 -9.83
CA ALA A 178 -14.23 17.34 -8.53
C ALA A 178 -14.76 18.46 -7.62
N GLU A 179 -14.98 18.13 -6.35
CA GLU A 179 -15.04 19.05 -5.21
C GLU A 179 -14.92 18.18 -3.93
N ARG A 180 -14.18 18.52 -2.87
CA ARG A 180 -14.15 19.79 -2.13
C ARG A 180 -12.86 20.00 -1.31
N THR A 181 -12.49 21.28 -1.23
CA THR A 181 -11.98 22.10 -0.10
C THR A 181 -11.09 21.50 1.00
N ASP A 182 -9.94 22.15 1.25
CA ASP A 182 -9.77 22.95 2.48
C ASP A 182 -8.67 24.03 2.31
N SER A 183 -8.96 25.18 2.92
CA SER A 183 -8.19 26.42 3.00
C SER A 183 -7.65 26.58 4.42
N SER A 184 -6.38 26.93 4.60
CA SER A 184 -6.01 27.84 5.69
C SER A 184 -4.61 28.45 5.55
N LEU A 185 -4.62 29.78 5.60
CA LEU A 185 -3.72 30.69 6.33
C LEU A 185 -2.23 30.65 5.99
N GLY A 186 -1.86 31.64 5.16
CA GLY A 186 -0.51 31.90 4.69
C GLY A 186 0.40 32.56 5.72
N GLY A 187 1.65 32.11 5.68
CA GLY A 187 2.82 32.88 6.05
C GLY A 187 3.69 32.93 4.82
N MET A 188 4.03 34.14 4.35
CA MET A 188 4.75 34.38 3.10
C MET A 188 6.06 33.59 3.07
N ARG A 189 6.02 32.37 2.52
CA ARG A 189 7.19 31.52 2.33
C ARG A 189 7.56 31.57 0.86
N SER A 190 8.84 31.80 0.60
CA SER A 190 9.39 31.72 -0.75
C SER A 190 9.05 30.37 -1.37
N PRO A 191 8.67 30.31 -2.65
CA PRO A 191 8.25 29.08 -3.30
C PRO A 191 9.36 28.02 -3.25
N THR A 192 9.04 26.83 -2.76
CA THR A 192 9.93 25.67 -2.80
C THR A 192 9.91 25.09 -4.21
N VAL A 193 11.09 24.98 -4.84
CA VAL A 193 11.24 24.45 -6.20
C VAL A 193 12.00 23.12 -6.17
N HIS A 194 11.47 22.12 -6.88
CA HIS A 194 12.08 20.81 -7.09
C HIS A 194 12.47 20.62 -8.56
N VAL A 195 13.64 20.05 -8.82
CA VAL A 195 14.08 19.69 -10.18
C VAL A 195 13.81 18.21 -10.40
N VAL A 196 12.98 17.90 -11.41
CA VAL A 196 12.55 16.53 -11.71
C VAL A 196 13.74 15.67 -12.13
N LYS A 197 13.92 14.53 -11.45
CA LYS A 197 14.94 13.53 -11.81
C LYS A 197 14.36 12.44 -12.73
N PRO A 198 15.20 11.71 -13.48
CA PRO A 198 14.75 10.58 -14.30
C PRO A 198 13.96 9.56 -13.46
N GLY A 199 12.77 9.18 -13.92
CA GLY A 199 11.91 8.18 -13.25
C GLY A 199 11.09 8.72 -12.06
N GLU A 200 11.08 10.02 -11.82
CA GLU A 200 10.12 10.66 -10.92
C GLU A 200 8.79 10.92 -11.64
N THR A 201 7.68 10.80 -10.90
CA THR A 201 6.34 11.14 -11.39
C THR A 201 5.74 12.21 -10.49
N LEU A 202 4.76 12.96 -10.99
CA LEU A 202 4.11 14.01 -10.23
C LEU A 202 3.55 13.48 -8.89
N TYR A 203 2.98 12.27 -8.91
CA TYR A 203 2.52 11.56 -7.70
C TYR A 203 3.63 11.29 -6.68
N ARG A 204 4.79 10.78 -7.10
CA ARG A 204 5.92 10.51 -6.19
C ARG A 204 6.47 11.79 -5.58
N ILE A 205 6.53 12.86 -6.37
CA ILE A 205 6.96 14.19 -5.91
C ILE A 205 5.96 14.74 -4.89
N SER A 206 4.66 14.69 -5.20
CA SER A 206 3.62 15.19 -4.30
C SER A 206 3.66 14.47 -2.94
N ARG A 207 3.82 13.13 -2.94
CA ARG A 207 3.96 12.32 -1.72
C ARG A 207 5.22 12.65 -0.92
N ARG A 208 6.34 12.95 -1.60
CA ARG A 208 7.60 13.33 -0.94
C ARG A 208 7.45 14.65 -0.17
N TYR A 209 6.75 15.61 -0.74
CA TYR A 209 6.57 16.95 -0.15
C TYR A 209 5.29 17.07 0.69
N GLY A 210 4.47 16.02 0.78
CA GLY A 210 3.21 16.05 1.54
C GLY A 210 2.14 16.95 0.91
N VAL A 211 2.23 17.21 -0.39
CA VAL A 211 1.30 18.10 -1.11
C VAL A 211 0.40 17.28 -2.04
N ALA A 212 -0.85 17.70 -2.20
CA ALA A 212 -1.77 17.10 -3.16
C ALA A 212 -1.30 17.34 -4.61
N VAL A 213 -1.41 16.32 -5.46
CA VAL A 213 -1.04 16.38 -6.89
C VAL A 213 -1.71 17.57 -7.58
N ASP A 214 -2.99 17.79 -7.31
CA ASP A 214 -3.77 18.89 -7.88
C ASP A 214 -3.21 20.28 -7.51
N LYS A 215 -2.66 20.45 -6.30
CA LYS A 215 -2.04 21.71 -5.89
C LYS A 215 -0.74 21.96 -6.67
N VAL A 216 0.11 20.95 -6.80
CA VAL A 216 1.35 21.02 -7.59
C VAL A 216 1.04 21.31 -9.06
N ARG A 217 0.02 20.64 -9.64
CA ARG A 217 -0.44 20.89 -11.01
C ARG A 217 -0.87 22.35 -11.20
N LYS A 218 -1.69 22.87 -10.28
CA LYS A 218 -2.17 24.27 -10.32
C LYS A 218 -1.03 25.29 -10.23
N TRP A 219 -0.07 25.08 -9.33
CA TRP A 219 1.07 26.01 -9.18
C TRP A 219 1.96 26.06 -10.42
N ASN A 220 2.11 24.94 -11.12
CA ASN A 220 2.97 24.83 -12.31
C ASN A 220 2.20 24.94 -13.63
N LYS A 221 0.88 25.16 -13.58
CA LYS A 221 -0.02 25.23 -14.75
C LYS A 221 0.18 24.06 -15.72
N LEU A 222 0.39 22.85 -15.18
CA LEU A 222 0.55 21.67 -16.02
C LEU A 222 -0.80 21.25 -16.61
N PRO A 223 -0.87 20.92 -17.90
CA PRO A 223 -2.11 20.44 -18.52
C PRO A 223 -2.50 19.05 -18.00
N ASP A 224 -1.51 18.20 -17.73
CA ASP A 224 -1.67 16.81 -17.30
C ASP A 224 -0.64 16.45 -16.21
N ASP A 225 -0.68 15.19 -15.76
CA ASP A 225 0.27 14.63 -14.78
C ASP A 225 1.62 14.22 -15.41
N ILE A 226 1.83 14.57 -16.69
CA ILE A 226 3.07 14.33 -17.44
C ILE A 226 4.07 15.43 -17.12
N ILE A 227 5.28 15.03 -16.70
CA ILE A 227 6.38 15.92 -16.34
C ILE A 227 7.66 15.47 -17.03
N GLU A 228 8.49 16.43 -17.43
CA GLU A 228 9.74 16.17 -18.12
C GLU A 228 10.93 16.13 -17.15
N VAL A 229 11.93 15.34 -17.49
CA VAL A 229 13.18 15.26 -16.72
C VAL A 229 13.92 16.60 -16.80
N GLY A 230 14.35 17.13 -15.66
CA GLY A 230 15.00 18.43 -15.55
C GLY A 230 14.03 19.61 -15.43
N GLN A 231 12.73 19.38 -15.53
CA GLN A 231 11.72 20.42 -15.33
C GLN A 231 11.76 20.93 -13.88
N LYS A 232 11.64 22.25 -13.70
CA LYS A 232 11.52 22.89 -12.39
C LYS A 232 10.05 22.95 -11.99
N LEU A 233 9.69 22.31 -10.89
CA LEU A 233 8.34 22.27 -10.36
C LEU A 233 8.27 22.99 -9.01
N ILE A 234 7.33 23.92 -8.89
CA ILE A 234 6.93 24.54 -7.63
C ILE A 234 6.15 23.49 -6.82
N VAL A 235 6.72 23.06 -5.71
CA VAL A 235 6.17 21.99 -4.85
C VAL A 235 5.67 22.51 -3.50
N GLY A 236 5.79 23.81 -3.25
CA GLY A 236 5.22 24.47 -2.08
C GLY A 236 5.21 25.98 -2.27
N GLN A 237 4.05 26.60 -2.14
CA GLN A 237 3.88 28.06 -2.05
C GLN A 237 2.84 28.28 -0.95
N GLU A 238 3.26 28.82 0.19
CA GLU A 238 2.42 29.11 1.37
C GLU A 238 2.22 30.63 1.50
#